data_AF-A0A3G2T3U2-F1
#
_entry.id   AF-A0A3G2T3U2-F1
#
_cell.length_a   1.000
_cell.length_b   1.000
_cell.length_c   1.000
_cell.angle_alpha   90.00
_cell.angle_beta   90.00
_cell.angle_gamma   90.00
#
_symmetry.space_group_name_H-M   'P 1'
#
loop_
_entity.id
_entity.type
_entity.pdbx_description
1 polymer ?
#
loop_
_entity_poly.entity_id
_entity_poly.type
_entity_poly.pdbx_seq_one_letter_code
_entity_poly.pdbx_strand_id
1 'polypeptide(L)'
;MENQHQKIKGYRELSQHEIDLMNDIKTQGVALESLIEKINIHLLGQAEDAHNGNSQLQHHLWNTEPNRWSGIAKTQLQQGLMALTRAVAQPTTF
;
A
#
# COMPACT_ATOMS: atom_id res chain seq x y z
N MET A 1 -19.38 7.83 -19.77
CA MET A 1 -18.00 8.33 -19.72
C MET A 1 -17.31 7.84 -20.99
N GLU A 2 -17.02 8.75 -21.92
CA GLU A 2 -16.46 8.42 -23.23
C GLU A 2 -15.05 7.82 -23.10
N ASN A 3 -14.89 6.58 -23.59
CA ASN A 3 -13.66 5.91 -24.01
C ASN A 3 -12.34 6.46 -23.44
N GLN A 4 -12.07 6.18 -22.16
CA GLN A 4 -10.77 6.48 -21.55
C GLN A 4 -9.68 5.45 -21.89
N HIS A 5 -9.98 4.47 -22.77
CA HIS A 5 -8.99 3.54 -23.34
C HIS A 5 -8.45 4.07 -24.66
N GLN A 6 -7.83 5.26 -24.63
CA GLN A 6 -6.89 5.61 -25.70
C GLN A 6 -5.75 4.58 -25.65
N LYS A 7 -5.50 3.91 -26.78
CA LYS A 7 -4.45 2.89 -26.92
C LYS A 7 -3.11 3.42 -26.42
N ILE A 8 -2.71 3.03 -25.21
CA ILE A 8 -1.36 3.24 -24.73
C ILE A 8 -0.50 2.18 -25.40
N LYS A 9 0.52 2.62 -26.15
CA LYS A 9 1.46 1.74 -26.86
C LYS A 9 2.03 0.69 -25.89
N GLY A 10 1.90 -0.60 -26.22
CA GLY A 10 2.38 -1.72 -25.39
C GLY A 10 1.35 -2.35 -24.46
N TYR A 11 0.13 -1.78 -24.36
CA TYR A 11 -0.97 -2.36 -23.58
C TYR A 11 -2.09 -2.85 -24.50
N ARG A 12 -2.67 -4.00 -24.14
CA ARG A 12 -3.90 -4.50 -24.77
C ARG A 12 -5.11 -3.68 -24.32
N GLU A 13 -6.18 -3.76 -25.09
CA GLU A 13 -7.48 -3.24 -24.65
C GLU A 13 -8.02 -4.14 -23.53
N LEU A 14 -8.53 -3.50 -22.46
CA LEU A 14 -9.13 -4.18 -21.34
C LEU A 14 -10.65 -4.29 -21.56
N SER A 15 -11.20 -5.46 -21.22
CA SER A 15 -12.64 -5.65 -21.12
C SER A 15 -13.20 -4.89 -19.91
N GLN A 16 -14.52 -4.66 -19.90
CA GLN A 16 -15.19 -4.03 -18.76
C GLN A 16 -14.92 -4.76 -17.44
N HIS A 17 -14.97 -6.10 -17.46
CA HIS A 17 -14.67 -6.91 -16.29
C HIS A 17 -13.26 -6.65 -15.73
N GLU A 18 -12.27 -6.50 -16.60
CA GLU A 18 -10.89 -6.22 -16.18
C GLU A 18 -10.73 -4.80 -15.65
N ILE A 19 -11.47 -3.83 -16.20
CA ILE A 19 -11.51 -2.46 -15.69
C ILE A 19 -12.11 -2.44 -14.28
N ASP A 20 -13.17 -3.21 -14.05
CA ASP A 20 -13.79 -3.35 -12.74
C ASP A 20 -12.80 -3.93 -11.73
N LEU A 21 -12.07 -5.00 -12.11
CA LEU A 21 -11.00 -5.56 -11.27
C LEU A 21 -9.88 -4.54 -10.97
N MET A 22 -9.50 -3.70 -11.93
CA MET A 22 -8.49 -2.65 -11.72
C MET A 22 -8.98 -1.60 -10.71
N ASN A 23 -10.27 -1.26 -10.75
CA ASN A 23 -10.89 -0.33 -9.80
C ASN A 23 -11.02 -0.94 -8.40
N ASP A 24 -11.33 -2.23 -8.31
CA ASP A 24 -11.35 -2.96 -7.04
C ASP A 24 -9.97 -2.98 -6.39
N ILE A 25 -8.91 -3.27 -7.16
CA ILE A 25 -7.52 -3.22 -6.67
C ILE A 25 -7.19 -1.82 -6.13
N LYS A 26 -7.55 -0.76 -6.85
CA LYS A 26 -7.34 0.63 -6.39
C LYS A 26 -8.09 0.94 -5.10
N THR A 27 -9.32 0.47 -4.99
CA THR A 27 -10.16 0.63 -3.79
C THR A 27 -9.49 -0.02 -2.58
N GLN A 28 -8.97 -1.23 -2.75
CA GLN A 28 -8.20 -1.90 -1.69
C GLN A 28 -6.91 -1.14 -1.35
N GLY A 29 -6.25 -0.55 -2.34
CA GLY A 29 -5.08 0.31 -2.11
C GLY A 29 -5.37 1.47 -1.17
N VAL A 30 -6.48 2.18 -1.37
CA VAL A 30 -6.92 3.29 -0.50
C VAL A 30 -7.22 2.79 0.92
N ALA A 31 -7.90 1.64 1.04
CA ALA A 31 -8.21 1.05 2.34
C ALA A 31 -6.94 0.66 3.11
N LEU A 32 -5.96 0.06 2.44
CA LEU A 32 -4.67 -0.31 3.02
C LEU A 32 -3.85 0.91 3.42
N GLU A 33 -3.86 1.98 2.62
CA GLU A 33 -3.21 3.24 2.97
C GLU A 33 -3.79 3.84 4.25
N SER A 34 -5.12 3.90 4.37
CA SER A 34 -5.79 4.37 5.60
C SER A 34 -5.44 3.52 6.82
N LEU A 35 -5.29 2.21 6.66
CA LEU A 35 -4.86 1.32 7.75
C LEU A 35 -3.42 1.62 8.18
N ILE A 36 -2.49 1.78 7.23
CA ILE A 36 -1.09 2.11 7.50
C ILE A 36 -0.99 3.47 8.22
N GLU A 37 -1.78 4.46 7.80
CA GLU A 37 -1.82 5.77 8.45
C GLU A 37 -2.24 5.66 9.93
N LYS A 38 -3.30 4.91 10.23
CA LYS A 38 -3.73 4.67 11.63
C LYS A 38 -2.63 4.01 12.47
N ILE A 39 -1.91 3.04 11.89
CA ILE A 39 -0.78 2.39 12.56
C ILE A 39 0.33 3.41 12.81
N ASN A 40 0.68 4.23 11.82
CA ASN A 40 1.73 5.23 11.97
C ASN A 40 1.39 6.29 13.03
N ILE A 41 0.13 6.75 13.09
CA ILE A 41 -0.33 7.66 14.15
C ILE A 41 -0.18 7.01 15.53
N HIS A 42 -0.55 5.73 15.66
CA HIS A 42 -0.36 4.99 16.90
C HIS A 42 1.13 4.90 17.31
N LEU A 43 2.02 4.58 16.35
CA LEU A 43 3.46 4.50 16.60
C LEU A 43 4.08 5.86 16.96
N LEU A 44 3.58 6.95 16.38
CA LEU A 44 3.98 8.31 16.75
C LEU A 44 3.61 8.62 18.20
N GLY A 45 2.40 8.26 18.63
CA GLY A 45 1.99 8.41 20.03
C GLY A 45 2.88 7.61 20.99
N GLN A 46 3.21 6.36 20.65
CA GLN A 46 4.14 5.56 21.46
C GLN A 46 5.55 6.17 21.52
N ALA A 47 6.03 6.76 20.43
CA ALA A 47 7.33 7.43 20.41
C ALA A 47 7.33 8.70 21.30
N GLU A 48 6.24 9.46 21.29
CA GLU A 48 6.06 10.61 22.18
C GLU A 48 6.06 10.18 23.66
N ASP A 49 5.29 9.16 24.01
CA ASP A 49 5.26 8.61 25.38
C ASP A 49 6.64 8.10 25.83
N ALA A 50 7.37 7.44 24.93
CA ALA A 50 8.74 6.98 25.19
C ALA A 50 9.70 8.15 25.45
N HIS A 51 9.58 9.24 24.67
CA HIS A 51 10.37 10.45 24.88
C HIS A 51 10.00 11.20 26.15
N ASN A 52 8.75 11.11 26.60
CA ASN A 52 8.24 11.75 27.82
C ASN A 52 8.58 10.97 29.11
N GLY A 53 9.65 10.16 29.09
CA GLY A 53 10.22 9.52 30.27
C GLY A 53 9.80 8.07 30.48
N ASN A 54 9.03 7.47 29.57
CA ASN A 54 8.74 6.04 29.62
C ASN A 54 9.91 5.20 29.06
N SER A 55 10.95 5.01 29.88
CA SER A 55 12.15 4.27 29.52
C SER A 55 11.88 2.81 29.15
N GLN A 56 10.92 2.15 29.80
CA GLN A 56 10.55 0.76 29.48
C GLN A 56 9.97 0.67 28.06
N LEU A 57 9.08 1.59 27.69
CA LEU A 57 8.53 1.67 26.35
C LEU A 57 9.63 2.01 25.33
N GLN A 58 10.52 2.94 25.65
CA GLN A 58 11.66 3.28 24.79
C GLN A 58 12.52 2.04 24.47
N HIS A 59 12.90 1.26 25.48
CA HIS A 59 13.64 0.01 25.29
C HIS A 59 12.84 -1.02 24.48
N HIS A 60 11.53 -1.12 24.73
CA HIS A 60 10.66 -2.03 23.98
C HIS A 60 10.57 -1.67 22.49
N LEU A 61 10.44 -0.39 22.16
CA LEU A 61 10.39 0.10 20.78
C LEU A 61 11.73 -0.13 20.06
N TRP A 62 12.86 0.03 20.74
CA TRP A 62 14.17 -0.30 20.18
C TRP A 62 14.30 -1.79 19.84
N ASN A 63 13.84 -2.66 20.73
CA ASN A 63 13.99 -4.11 20.54
C ASN A 63 13.03 -4.69 19.50
N THR A 64 11.84 -4.09 19.36
CA THR A 64 10.80 -4.62 18.46
C THR A 64 10.77 -3.93 17.09
N GLU A 65 11.43 -2.78 16.95
CA GLU A 65 11.56 -2.02 15.70
C GLU A 65 10.23 -1.84 14.93
N PRO A 66 9.13 -1.39 15.57
CA PRO A 66 7.81 -1.44 14.94
C PRO A 66 7.69 -0.55 13.69
N ASN A 67 8.44 0.56 13.65
CA ASN A 67 8.51 1.42 12.46
C ASN A 67 9.10 0.69 11.24
N ARG A 68 10.11 -0.16 11.46
CA ARG A 68 10.70 -0.99 10.40
C ARG A 68 9.66 -1.95 9.84
N TRP A 69 8.91 -2.63 10.71
CA TRP A 69 7.87 -3.57 10.30
C TRP A 69 6.70 -2.89 9.59
N SER A 70 6.27 -1.70 10.03
CA SER A 70 5.27 -0.88 9.32
C SER A 70 5.76 -0.52 7.90
N GLY A 71 7.02 -0.10 7.77
CA GLY A 71 7.64 0.20 6.48
C GLY A 71 7.68 -1.00 5.54
N ILE A 72 8.08 -2.17 6.04
CA ILE A 72 8.07 -3.43 5.26
C ILE A 72 6.67 -3.76 4.77
N ALA A 73 5.66 -3.68 5.65
CA ALA A 73 4.27 -3.93 5.28
C ALA A 73 3.80 -2.97 4.17
N LYS A 74 4.09 -1.67 4.30
CA LYS A 74 3.76 -0.68 3.26
C LYS A 74 4.37 -1.05 1.91
N THR A 75 5.66 -1.36 1.86
CA THR A 75 6.34 -1.73 0.61
C THR A 75 5.75 -3.01 0.01
N GLN A 76 5.55 -4.07 0.80
CA GLN A 76 5.05 -5.35 0.31
C GLN A 76 3.60 -5.25 -0.18
N LEU A 77 2.75 -4.51 0.53
CA LEU A 77 1.37 -4.28 0.11
C LEU A 77 1.30 -3.48 -1.20
N GLN A 78 2.10 -2.42 -1.33
CA GLN A 78 2.20 -1.65 -2.57
C GLN A 78 2.69 -2.51 -3.74
N GLN A 79 3.72 -3.32 -3.52
CA GLN A 79 4.21 -4.26 -4.53
C GLN A 79 3.16 -5.30 -4.90
N GLY A 80 2.42 -5.83 -3.92
CA GLY A 80 1.31 -6.76 -4.15
C GLY A 80 0.20 -6.15 -5.01
N LEU A 81 -0.23 -4.93 -4.71
CA LEU A 81 -1.22 -4.20 -5.52
C LEU A 81 -0.73 -3.96 -6.96
N MET A 82 0.54 -3.61 -7.13
CA MET A 82 1.14 -3.47 -8.46
C MET A 82 1.25 -4.79 -9.21
N ALA A 83 1.59 -5.89 -8.51
CA ALA A 83 1.63 -7.23 -9.09
C ALA A 83 0.23 -7.69 -9.55
N LEU A 84 -0.82 -7.46 -8.74
CA LEU A 84 -2.20 -7.73 -9.12
C LEU A 84 -2.62 -6.90 -10.33
N THR A 85 -2.30 -5.60 -10.32
CA THR A 85 -2.56 -4.70 -11.45
C THR A 85 -1.89 -5.23 -12.73
N ARG A 86 -0.64 -5.69 -12.66
CA ARG A 86 0.07 -6.27 -13.80
C ARG A 86 -0.54 -7.60 -14.25
N ALA A 87 -1.01 -8.43 -13.32
CA ALA A 87 -1.69 -9.70 -13.62
C ALA A 87 -2.99 -9.50 -14.40
N VAL A 88 -3.74 -8.43 -14.10
CA VAL A 88 -4.92 -8.03 -14.87
C VAL A 88 -4.52 -7.37 -16.20
N ALA A 89 -3.57 -6.43 -16.17
CA ALA A 89 -3.19 -5.65 -17.35
C ALA A 89 -2.50 -6.48 -18.45
N GLN A 90 -1.75 -7.53 -18.08
CA GLN A 90 -1.02 -8.42 -19.01
C GLN A 90 -0.27 -7.66 -20.11
N PRO A 91 0.67 -6.76 -19.76
CA PRO A 91 1.45 -6.03 -20.76
C PRO A 91 2.29 -7.00 -21.61
N THR A 92 2.44 -6.69 -22.90
CA THR A 92 3.21 -7.52 -23.84
C THR A 92 4.67 -7.10 -23.94
N THR A 93 5.04 -5.99 -23.32
CA THR A 93 6.42 -5.48 -23.24
C THR A 93 6.91 -5.52 -21.80
N PHE A 94 8.23 -5.62 -21.62
CA PHE A 94 8.88 -5.66 -20.31
C PHE A 94 8.61 -4.39 -19.50
#